data_AF-A0A7V0Z4C9-F1
#
_entry.id   AF-A0A7V0Z4C9-F1
#
_cell.length_a   1.000
_cell.length_b   1.000
_cell.length_c   1.000
_cell.angle_alpha   90.00
_cell.angle_beta   90.00
_cell.angle_gamma   90.00
#
_symmetry.space_group_name_H-M   'P 1'
#
loop_
_entity.id
_entity.type
_entity.pdbx_description
1 polymer ?
#
loop_
_entity_poly.entity_id
_entity_poly.type
_entity_poly.pdbx_seq_one_letter_code
_entity_poly.pdbx_strand_id
1 'polypeptide(L)'
;MIQIYCILYLFSNTILIDPRYHTYAEAMQELDSIATQYPSITKLYNLGFSTRDSLPIMGIKISDNPAIKEDEPAILFNGVHHAEELLGGEVCLYLINDLVSKYGTDSSITYWINNAEIWIIPILNPEGHNVVMNGIDTIWRKNKRDNNNNGFFDLDSDGVDLNRNYDFNWEQGGSPDPTSEYYRGPYPFSENETNIIKDLAQENHFVFDICYHNVRTGQGELVYYPWRWGTQFAIDHPFIKRIADTLASRIINDAGNGTYVSIYGYATEGNARNWLYGVCGTFAYTIEVSRSCYPPGYKVDSICMRNLPGAYYLIGRTFGSSITGIITDSITNQPLVTEVRIIGYYDSTLTPRMSDSLFGRYRRILNPGTYSLQFIKQGYDTVSVNNIVVAPNIPTILNIRMRRLGVEELNPKFEIRNPNLLVSPNPFKNRLDIRYETSETGYKTMNKLISGISVPISIRLKIFDVSGRVVKSFDLVTCYSLLTTSVVWDGKDGSGRRLPSGVYFVRLETDGFKKTEKAILLR
;
A
#
# COMPACT_ATOMS: atom_id res chain seq x y z
N MET A 1 5.13 -10.23 -76.82
CA MET A 1 5.19 -11.22 -75.73
C MET A 1 6.61 -11.15 -75.18
N ILE A 2 6.77 -10.57 -73.99
CA ILE A 2 7.84 -10.76 -72.98
C ILE A 2 7.56 -9.66 -71.95
N GLN A 3 6.90 -10.07 -70.87
CA GLN A 3 6.55 -9.24 -69.74
C GLN A 3 7.72 -9.35 -68.77
N ILE A 4 8.50 -8.29 -68.61
CA ILE A 4 9.60 -8.23 -67.65
C ILE A 4 8.97 -8.06 -66.27
N TYR A 5 8.98 -9.11 -65.46
CA TYR A 5 8.64 -9.03 -64.05
C TYR A 5 9.80 -8.35 -63.30
N CYS A 6 9.59 -7.09 -62.91
CA CYS A 6 10.36 -6.46 -61.84
C CYS A 6 10.04 -7.17 -60.53
N ILE A 7 10.95 -8.01 -60.04
CA ILE A 7 10.97 -8.43 -58.64
C ILE A 7 11.58 -7.26 -57.86
N LEU A 8 10.73 -6.39 -57.33
CA LEU A 8 11.10 -5.52 -56.22
C LEU A 8 11.26 -6.43 -54.99
N TYR A 9 12.50 -6.77 -54.65
CA TYR A 9 12.84 -7.17 -53.29
C TYR A 9 12.63 -5.95 -52.39
N LEU A 10 11.43 -5.82 -51.84
CA LEU A 10 11.22 -5.04 -50.63
C LEU A 10 11.95 -5.79 -49.52
N PHE A 11 13.19 -5.39 -49.24
CA PHE A 11 13.79 -5.68 -47.95
C PHE A 11 12.95 -4.95 -46.90
N SER A 12 11.97 -5.64 -46.31
CA SER A 12 11.49 -5.25 -45.00
C SER A 12 12.71 -5.34 -44.10
N ASN A 13 13.25 -4.20 -43.66
CA ASN A 13 14.21 -4.15 -42.56
C ASN A 13 13.46 -4.53 -41.27
N THR A 14 12.96 -5.77 -41.18
CA THR A 14 12.60 -6.39 -39.91
C THR A 14 13.92 -6.52 -39.16
N ILE A 15 14.16 -5.59 -38.24
CA ILE A 15 15.24 -5.73 -37.28
C ILE A 15 14.92 -7.00 -36.49
N LEU A 16 15.65 -8.06 -36.77
CA LEU A 16 15.55 -9.29 -36.00
C LEU A 16 16.12 -9.01 -34.62
N ILE A 17 15.32 -9.25 -33.59
CA ILE A 17 15.80 -9.25 -32.22
C ILE A 17 16.88 -10.32 -32.10
N ASP A 18 17.98 -9.98 -31.43
CA ASP A 18 19.10 -10.90 -31.24
C ASP A 18 18.60 -12.19 -30.56
N PRO A 19 18.92 -13.39 -31.07
CA PRO A 19 18.46 -14.65 -30.48
C PRO A 19 18.91 -14.88 -29.04
N ARG A 20 19.82 -14.06 -28.49
CA ARG A 20 20.11 -14.07 -27.06
C ARG A 20 18.91 -13.68 -26.20
N TYR A 21 18.00 -12.84 -26.68
CA TYR A 21 16.80 -12.49 -25.90
C TYR A 21 15.81 -13.66 -25.93
N HIS A 22 15.31 -14.05 -24.76
CA HIS A 22 14.35 -15.14 -24.64
C HIS A 22 13.02 -14.74 -25.27
N THR A 23 12.48 -15.63 -26.10
CA THR A 23 11.06 -15.60 -26.43
C THR A 23 10.23 -15.92 -25.18
N TYR A 24 8.92 -15.61 -25.20
CA TYR A 24 8.03 -15.98 -24.10
C TYR A 24 8.08 -17.49 -23.81
N ALA A 25 8.08 -18.33 -24.86
CA ALA A 25 8.12 -19.77 -24.71
C ALA A 25 9.42 -20.26 -24.04
N GLU A 26 10.57 -19.71 -24.44
CA GLU A 26 11.86 -20.07 -23.85
C GLU A 26 11.95 -19.64 -22.39
N ALA A 27 11.50 -18.43 -22.05
CA ALA A 27 11.44 -17.95 -20.67
C ALA A 27 10.54 -18.83 -19.79
N MET A 28 9.37 -19.24 -20.30
CA MET A 28 8.47 -20.14 -19.56
C MET A 28 9.09 -21.53 -19.36
N GLN A 29 9.77 -22.05 -20.39
CA GLN A 29 10.47 -23.33 -20.29
C GLN A 29 11.61 -23.29 -19.28
N GLU A 30 12.37 -22.19 -19.23
CA GLU A 30 13.43 -22.00 -18.25
C GLU A 30 12.89 -21.95 -16.82
N LEU A 31 11.80 -21.20 -16.59
CA LEU A 31 11.13 -21.14 -15.28
C LEU A 31 10.62 -22.52 -14.82
N ASP A 32 10.02 -23.29 -15.72
CA ASP A 32 9.53 -24.65 -15.44
C ASP A 32 10.69 -25.61 -15.11
N SER A 33 11.79 -25.51 -15.87
CA SER A 33 13.02 -26.27 -15.64
C SER A 33 13.62 -25.96 -14.26
N ILE A 34 13.73 -24.69 -13.90
CA ILE A 34 14.25 -24.25 -12.59
C ILE A 34 13.35 -24.76 -11.46
N ALA A 35 12.02 -24.60 -11.59
CA ALA A 35 11.07 -25.08 -10.59
C ALA A 35 11.14 -26.60 -10.39
N THR A 36 11.38 -27.34 -11.46
CA THR A 36 11.56 -28.80 -11.44
C THR A 36 12.90 -29.21 -10.82
N GLN A 37 13.98 -28.45 -11.08
CA GLN A 37 15.32 -28.76 -10.59
C GLN A 37 15.52 -28.37 -9.12
N TYR A 38 14.89 -27.28 -8.67
CA TYR A 38 15.03 -26.73 -7.31
C TYR A 38 13.69 -26.67 -6.54
N PRO A 39 12.90 -27.75 -6.46
CA PRO A 39 11.53 -27.70 -5.95
C PRO A 39 11.44 -27.43 -4.44
N SER A 40 12.54 -27.67 -3.70
CA SER A 40 12.59 -27.40 -2.26
C SER A 40 12.69 -25.91 -1.94
N ILE A 41 13.18 -25.10 -2.87
CA ILE A 41 13.40 -23.66 -2.67
C ILE A 41 12.70 -22.78 -3.69
N THR A 42 12.00 -23.37 -4.66
CA THR A 42 11.28 -22.63 -5.68
C THR A 42 9.88 -23.18 -5.88
N LYS A 43 8.96 -22.29 -6.27
CA LYS A 43 7.65 -22.69 -6.80
C LYS A 43 7.21 -21.68 -7.86
N LEU A 44 6.79 -22.22 -8.99
CA LEU A 44 6.23 -21.44 -10.08
C LEU A 44 4.72 -21.25 -9.87
N TYR A 45 4.27 -20.00 -9.93
CA TYR A 45 2.88 -19.60 -9.77
C TYR A 45 2.36 -19.01 -11.07
N ASN A 46 1.21 -19.50 -11.53
CA ASN A 46 0.41 -18.77 -12.51
C ASN A 46 -0.33 -17.67 -11.76
N LEU A 47 0.07 -16.41 -11.98
CA LEU A 47 -0.48 -15.25 -11.29
C LEU A 47 -1.77 -14.73 -11.96
N GLY A 48 -2.04 -15.18 -13.18
CA GLY A 48 -3.16 -14.71 -13.99
C GLY A 48 -2.82 -14.77 -15.47
N PHE A 49 -3.63 -14.09 -16.28
CA PHE A 49 -3.50 -14.12 -17.74
C PHE A 49 -3.48 -12.71 -18.31
N SER A 50 -2.77 -12.52 -19.43
CA SER A 50 -2.73 -11.25 -20.15
C SER A 50 -4.11 -10.81 -20.61
N THR A 51 -4.28 -9.51 -20.81
CA THR A 51 -5.61 -8.89 -21.00
C THR A 51 -6.33 -9.39 -22.25
N ARG A 52 -5.62 -9.54 -23.38
CA ARG A 52 -6.23 -9.92 -24.66
C ARG A 52 -5.95 -11.37 -25.03
N ASP A 53 -4.69 -11.75 -25.09
CA ASP A 53 -4.27 -13.03 -25.67
C ASP A 53 -4.41 -14.19 -24.67
N SER A 54 -4.78 -13.91 -23.41
CA SER A 54 -4.91 -14.89 -22.33
C SER A 54 -3.64 -15.72 -22.12
N LEU A 55 -2.47 -15.10 -22.26
CA LEU A 55 -1.18 -15.74 -22.01
C LEU A 55 -0.91 -15.80 -20.51
N PRO A 56 -0.52 -16.95 -19.94
CA PRO A 56 -0.17 -17.05 -18.52
C PRO A 56 0.96 -16.08 -18.14
N ILE A 57 0.79 -15.36 -17.04
CA ILE A 57 1.82 -14.52 -16.45
C ILE A 57 2.36 -15.26 -15.24
N MET A 58 3.60 -15.75 -15.38
CA MET A 58 4.22 -16.63 -14.40
C MET A 58 5.14 -15.83 -13.48
N GLY A 59 5.01 -16.07 -12.18
CA GLY A 59 5.96 -15.59 -11.16
C GLY A 59 6.58 -16.76 -10.41
N ILE A 60 7.88 -16.70 -10.15
CA ILE A 60 8.58 -17.69 -9.33
C ILE A 60 8.81 -17.12 -7.93
N LYS A 61 8.42 -17.88 -6.91
CA LYS A 61 8.77 -17.61 -5.51
C LYS A 61 10.00 -18.43 -5.17
N ILE A 62 11.04 -17.78 -4.65
CA ILE A 62 12.25 -18.40 -4.10
C ILE A 62 12.27 -18.18 -2.59
N SER A 63 12.21 -19.26 -1.82
CA SER A 63 12.15 -19.31 -0.34
C SER A 63 12.34 -20.77 0.07
N ASP A 64 12.81 -21.06 1.28
CA ASP A 64 12.93 -22.42 1.81
C ASP A 64 11.58 -23.13 2.03
N ASN A 65 10.46 -22.39 2.10
CA ASN A 65 9.10 -22.95 2.07
C ASN A 65 8.25 -22.28 0.97
N PRO A 66 8.56 -22.49 -0.32
CA PRO A 66 8.00 -21.72 -1.42
C PRO A 66 6.51 -22.01 -1.65
N ALA A 67 5.95 -23.04 -1.02
CA ALA A 67 4.54 -23.41 -1.11
C ALA A 67 3.63 -22.78 -0.04
N ILE A 68 4.19 -22.17 1.00
CA ILE A 68 3.45 -21.66 2.17
C ILE A 68 3.81 -20.19 2.36
N LYS A 69 2.85 -19.40 2.86
CA LYS A 69 3.10 -18.01 3.29
C LYS A 69 3.64 -18.01 4.72
N GLU A 70 4.79 -17.39 4.94
CA GLU A 70 5.42 -17.30 6.26
C GLU A 70 5.49 -15.86 6.77
N ASP A 71 5.79 -15.68 8.06
CA ASP A 71 6.04 -14.35 8.65
C ASP A 71 7.45 -13.84 8.29
N GLU A 72 7.70 -13.78 7.00
CA GLU A 72 8.96 -13.36 6.41
C GLU A 72 8.78 -12.07 5.62
N PRO A 73 9.82 -11.23 5.51
CA PRO A 73 9.75 -10.13 4.59
C PRO A 73 9.72 -10.65 3.15
N ALA A 74 8.90 -10.02 2.31
CA ALA A 74 8.84 -10.31 0.89
C ALA A 74 9.48 -9.19 0.07
N ILE A 75 10.07 -9.54 -1.08
CA ILE A 75 10.59 -8.59 -2.08
C ILE A 75 10.10 -9.00 -3.46
N LEU A 76 9.82 -7.99 -4.30
CA LEU A 76 9.45 -8.18 -5.70
C LEU A 76 10.56 -7.72 -6.65
N PHE A 77 10.83 -8.54 -7.66
CA PHE A 77 11.55 -8.13 -8.87
C PHE A 77 10.67 -8.40 -10.07
N ASN A 78 10.55 -7.45 -10.99
CA ASN A 78 9.77 -7.65 -12.19
C ASN A 78 10.38 -6.96 -13.40
N GLY A 79 10.09 -7.50 -14.59
CA GLY A 79 10.59 -7.01 -15.87
C GLY A 79 9.51 -7.03 -16.94
N VAL A 80 9.82 -6.38 -18.07
CA VAL A 80 8.94 -6.31 -19.26
C VAL A 80 7.55 -5.80 -18.89
N HIS A 81 7.52 -4.70 -18.11
CA HIS A 81 6.31 -3.91 -17.89
C HIS A 81 5.90 -3.21 -19.19
N HIS A 82 6.90 -2.66 -19.89
CA HIS A 82 6.76 -2.29 -21.30
C HIS A 82 7.35 -3.41 -22.17
N ALA A 83 6.70 -3.66 -23.29
CA ALA A 83 6.99 -4.81 -24.14
C ALA A 83 8.34 -4.73 -24.86
N GLU A 84 8.80 -3.53 -25.19
CA GLU A 84 10.03 -3.25 -25.95
C GLU A 84 11.29 -3.37 -25.09
N GLU A 85 11.14 -3.43 -23.76
CA GLU A 85 12.21 -3.33 -22.77
C GLU A 85 12.70 -4.72 -22.30
N LEU A 86 13.17 -5.52 -23.27
CA LEU A 86 13.45 -6.95 -23.10
C LEU A 86 14.52 -7.29 -22.05
N LEU A 87 15.54 -6.43 -21.87
CA LEU A 87 16.61 -6.69 -20.89
C LEU A 87 16.09 -6.78 -19.45
N GLY A 88 14.97 -6.14 -19.11
CA GLY A 88 14.39 -6.27 -17.78
C GLY A 88 14.03 -7.72 -17.45
N GLY A 89 13.47 -8.45 -18.43
CA GLY A 89 13.18 -9.87 -18.29
C GLY A 89 14.44 -10.73 -18.19
N GLU A 90 15.47 -10.42 -18.98
CA GLU A 90 16.77 -11.10 -18.93
C GLU A 90 17.45 -10.95 -17.56
N VAL A 91 17.44 -9.76 -16.97
CA VAL A 91 17.99 -9.51 -15.64
C VAL A 91 17.24 -10.34 -14.58
N CYS A 92 15.91 -10.43 -14.69
CA CYS A 92 15.10 -11.28 -13.82
C CYS A 92 15.47 -12.77 -13.94
N LEU A 93 15.56 -13.32 -15.17
CA LEU A 93 15.95 -14.71 -15.39
C LEU A 93 17.37 -14.99 -14.87
N TYR A 94 18.31 -14.07 -15.09
CA TYR A 94 19.67 -14.19 -14.60
C TYR A 94 19.74 -14.18 -13.06
N LEU A 95 18.94 -13.32 -12.41
CA LEU A 95 18.83 -13.26 -10.95
C LEU A 95 18.27 -14.58 -10.37
N ILE A 96 17.24 -15.16 -11.00
CA ILE A 96 16.68 -16.44 -10.58
C ILE A 96 17.77 -17.52 -10.60
N ASN A 97 18.47 -17.67 -11.73
CA ASN A 97 19.54 -18.67 -11.89
C ASN A 97 20.68 -18.48 -10.88
N ASP A 98 21.14 -17.24 -10.68
CA ASP A 98 22.26 -16.98 -9.76
C ASP A 98 21.88 -17.26 -8.29
N LEU A 99 20.64 -16.97 -7.89
CA LEU A 99 20.13 -17.29 -6.55
C LEU A 99 20.02 -18.80 -6.32
N VAL A 100 19.36 -19.54 -7.23
CA VAL A 100 19.13 -20.98 -7.02
C VAL A 100 20.42 -21.80 -7.12
N SER A 101 21.33 -21.42 -8.03
CA SER A 101 22.60 -22.15 -8.22
C SER A 101 23.58 -21.98 -7.06
N LYS A 102 23.47 -20.87 -6.31
CA LYS A 102 24.33 -20.55 -5.17
C LYS A 102 23.71 -20.92 -3.82
N TYR A 103 22.46 -21.35 -3.77
CA TYR A 103 21.84 -21.84 -2.56
C TYR A 103 22.63 -23.04 -1.97
N GLY A 104 22.93 -22.98 -0.68
CA GLY A 104 23.74 -23.97 0.02
C GLY A 104 25.26 -23.81 -0.15
N THR A 105 25.73 -22.92 -1.03
CA THR A 105 27.17 -22.66 -1.25
C THR A 105 27.58 -21.23 -0.87
N ASP A 106 26.76 -20.23 -1.21
CA ASP A 106 26.92 -18.86 -0.74
C ASP A 106 26.10 -18.63 0.53
N SER A 107 26.77 -18.23 1.62
CA SER A 107 26.14 -18.07 2.93
C SER A 107 25.12 -16.93 3.00
N SER A 108 25.31 -15.87 2.20
CA SER A 108 24.37 -14.75 2.18
C SER A 108 23.11 -15.12 1.41
N ILE A 109 23.26 -15.72 0.23
CA ILE A 109 22.12 -16.19 -0.57
C ILE A 109 21.33 -17.27 0.18
N THR A 110 22.03 -18.21 0.82
CA THR A 110 21.38 -19.23 1.65
C THR A 110 20.60 -18.61 2.80
N TYR A 111 21.18 -17.61 3.48
CA TYR A 111 20.49 -16.90 4.54
C TYR A 111 19.24 -16.17 4.02
N TRP A 112 19.33 -15.50 2.87
CA TRP A 112 18.18 -14.79 2.29
C TRP A 112 17.05 -15.73 1.90
N ILE A 113 17.35 -16.85 1.22
CA ILE A 113 16.34 -17.82 0.80
C ILE A 113 15.65 -18.47 2.00
N ASN A 114 16.37 -18.67 3.12
CA ASN A 114 15.82 -19.26 4.35
C ASN A 114 15.07 -18.29 5.25
N ASN A 115 15.03 -16.99 4.94
CA ASN A 115 14.50 -15.96 5.84
C ASN A 115 13.69 -14.87 5.11
N ALA A 116 13.41 -15.04 3.82
CA ALA A 116 12.66 -14.09 3.00
C ALA A 116 11.95 -14.79 1.85
N GLU A 117 10.88 -14.14 1.39
CA GLU A 117 10.16 -14.53 0.19
C GLU A 117 10.57 -13.65 -1.00
N ILE A 118 11.34 -14.21 -1.93
CA ILE A 118 11.80 -13.49 -3.11
C ILE A 118 10.88 -13.84 -4.29
N TRP A 119 10.08 -12.88 -4.74
CA TRP A 119 9.17 -13.03 -5.87
C TRP A 119 9.77 -12.41 -7.12
N ILE A 120 9.77 -13.13 -8.23
CA ILE A 120 10.32 -12.65 -9.51
C ILE A 120 9.34 -12.92 -10.64
N ILE A 121 9.00 -11.87 -11.41
CA ILE A 121 8.14 -11.92 -12.61
C ILE A 121 8.97 -11.46 -13.81
N PRO A 122 9.56 -12.36 -14.60
CA PRO A 122 10.41 -11.95 -15.72
C PRO A 122 9.66 -11.21 -16.83
N ILE A 123 8.45 -11.67 -17.18
CA ILE A 123 7.65 -11.10 -18.26
C ILE A 123 6.24 -10.79 -17.74
N LEU A 124 6.00 -9.52 -17.42
CA LEU A 124 4.67 -9.07 -17.00
C LEU A 124 3.72 -8.80 -18.18
N ASN A 125 4.25 -8.33 -19.32
CA ASN A 125 3.50 -8.05 -20.54
C ASN A 125 3.81 -9.08 -21.64
N PRO A 126 3.37 -10.35 -21.53
CA PRO A 126 3.74 -11.39 -22.49
C PRO A 126 3.15 -11.18 -23.88
N GLU A 127 1.96 -10.57 -23.95
CA GLU A 127 1.29 -10.32 -25.23
C GLU A 127 1.95 -9.20 -26.02
N GLY A 128 2.34 -8.10 -25.37
CA GLY A 128 3.15 -7.06 -26.00
C GLY A 128 4.56 -7.55 -26.31
N HIS A 129 5.18 -8.33 -25.42
CA HIS A 129 6.50 -8.95 -25.64
C HIS A 129 6.52 -9.77 -26.94
N ASN A 130 5.46 -10.53 -27.22
CA ASN A 130 5.33 -11.28 -28.47
C ASN A 130 5.21 -10.38 -29.72
N VAL A 131 4.69 -9.14 -29.61
CA VAL A 131 4.69 -8.18 -30.72
C VAL A 131 6.13 -7.84 -31.12
N VAL A 132 6.97 -7.57 -30.12
CA VAL A 132 8.39 -7.21 -30.30
C VAL A 132 9.20 -8.39 -30.81
N MET A 133 9.11 -9.55 -30.14
CA MET A 133 9.91 -10.74 -30.48
C MET A 133 9.58 -11.32 -31.86
N ASN A 134 8.33 -11.18 -32.31
CA ASN A 134 7.93 -11.62 -33.65
C ASN A 134 8.25 -10.59 -34.75
N GLY A 135 8.85 -9.44 -34.39
CA GLY A 135 9.21 -8.38 -35.34
C GLY A 135 8.02 -7.66 -35.97
N ILE A 136 6.83 -7.71 -35.32
CA ILE A 136 5.63 -7.00 -35.78
C ILE A 136 5.85 -5.49 -35.62
N ASP A 137 6.25 -5.09 -34.42
CA ASP A 137 6.76 -3.75 -34.13
C ASP A 137 7.79 -3.87 -33.00
N THR A 138 9.06 -3.64 -33.34
CA THR A 138 10.15 -3.79 -32.38
C THR A 138 10.15 -2.72 -31.31
N ILE A 139 9.48 -1.58 -31.50
CA ILE A 139 9.39 -0.50 -30.51
C ILE A 139 8.06 -0.50 -29.74
N TRP A 140 7.28 -1.58 -29.87
CA TRP A 140 5.96 -1.67 -29.26
C TRP A 140 6.00 -1.64 -27.74
N ARG A 141 5.37 -0.63 -27.14
CA ARG A 141 5.43 -0.37 -25.70
C ARG A 141 4.35 -1.04 -24.87
N LYS A 142 3.14 -1.05 -25.41
CA LYS A 142 1.90 -1.31 -24.69
C LYS A 142 1.62 -2.81 -24.56
N ASN A 143 0.57 -3.19 -23.84
CA ASN A 143 -0.05 -4.52 -24.03
C ASN A 143 -0.85 -4.55 -25.36
N LYS A 144 -1.72 -5.53 -25.57
CA LYS A 144 -2.49 -5.67 -26.82
C LYS A 144 -3.98 -5.35 -26.69
N ARG A 145 -4.43 -4.74 -25.58
CA ARG A 145 -5.84 -4.40 -25.32
C ARG A 145 -6.56 -3.90 -26.58
N ASP A 146 -7.69 -4.51 -26.92
CA ASP A 146 -8.59 -3.98 -27.96
C ASP A 146 -9.29 -2.71 -27.43
N ASN A 147 -8.88 -1.54 -27.93
CA ASN A 147 -9.43 -0.27 -27.45
C ASN A 147 -10.70 0.13 -28.19
N ASN A 148 -10.90 -0.37 -29.41
CA ASN A 148 -12.04 0.00 -30.27
C ASN A 148 -13.11 -1.11 -30.34
N ASN A 149 -12.87 -2.26 -29.71
CA ASN A 149 -13.71 -3.46 -29.66
C ASN A 149 -14.03 -4.03 -31.06
N ASN A 150 -13.11 -3.92 -32.02
CA ASN A 150 -13.31 -4.45 -33.38
C ASN A 150 -12.88 -5.92 -33.51
N GLY A 151 -12.23 -6.50 -32.49
CA GLY A 151 -11.75 -7.88 -32.46
C GLY A 151 -10.37 -8.10 -33.10
N PHE A 152 -9.76 -7.07 -33.69
CA PHE A 152 -8.44 -7.11 -34.34
C PHE A 152 -7.41 -6.31 -33.53
N PHE A 153 -6.12 -6.65 -33.69
CA PHE A 153 -5.05 -5.93 -33.00
C PHE A 153 -4.48 -4.88 -33.95
N ASP A 154 -4.69 -3.61 -33.61
CA ASP A 154 -4.30 -2.46 -34.42
C ASP A 154 -3.19 -1.65 -33.74
N LEU A 155 -1.98 -1.63 -34.31
CA LEU A 155 -0.82 -0.93 -33.73
C LEU A 155 -1.11 0.57 -33.43
N ASP A 156 -1.92 1.22 -34.26
CA ASP A 156 -2.15 2.67 -34.13
C ASP A 156 -3.22 3.03 -33.08
N SER A 157 -4.03 2.08 -32.61
CA SER A 157 -5.15 2.36 -31.70
C SER A 157 -5.26 1.47 -30.47
N ASP A 158 -4.63 0.29 -30.48
CA ASP A 158 -4.76 -0.69 -29.41
C ASP A 158 -3.63 -0.64 -28.38
N GLY A 159 -3.85 -1.33 -27.28
CA GLY A 159 -2.92 -1.44 -26.17
C GLY A 159 -3.02 -0.31 -25.16
N VAL A 160 -2.58 -0.61 -23.94
CA VAL A 160 -2.42 0.30 -22.81
C VAL A 160 -0.97 0.26 -22.33
N ASP A 161 -0.41 1.43 -22.01
CA ASP A 161 0.86 1.53 -21.29
C ASP A 161 0.60 1.09 -19.84
N LEU A 162 1.04 -0.13 -19.52
CA LEU A 162 0.85 -0.72 -18.20
C LEU A 162 1.43 0.16 -17.09
N ASN A 163 2.55 0.85 -17.34
CA ASN A 163 3.19 1.72 -16.37
C ASN A 163 2.59 3.14 -16.36
N ARG A 164 1.37 3.30 -16.87
CA ARG A 164 0.47 4.44 -16.67
C ARG A 164 -0.88 4.02 -16.09
N ASN A 165 -1.12 2.72 -15.88
CA ASN A 165 -2.43 2.19 -15.52
C ASN A 165 -2.64 1.96 -14.01
N TYR A 166 -1.82 2.55 -13.14
CA TYR A 166 -1.96 2.41 -11.69
C TYR A 166 -2.74 3.58 -11.06
N ASP A 167 -3.53 3.33 -10.01
CA ASP A 167 -4.49 4.30 -9.45
C ASP A 167 -3.87 5.52 -8.73
N PHE A 168 -2.57 5.48 -8.40
CA PHE A 168 -1.90 6.57 -7.69
C PHE A 168 -1.61 7.76 -8.63
N ASN A 169 -2.38 8.83 -8.47
CA ASN A 169 -2.37 10.01 -9.35
C ASN A 169 -2.60 9.68 -10.84
N TRP A 170 -3.38 8.63 -11.13
CA TRP A 170 -3.64 8.13 -12.47
C TRP A 170 -4.10 9.20 -13.46
N GLU A 171 -5.03 10.08 -13.05
CA GLU A 171 -5.56 11.14 -13.91
C GLU A 171 -4.52 12.18 -14.35
N GLN A 172 -3.39 12.28 -13.65
CA GLN A 172 -2.28 13.18 -13.99
C GLN A 172 -1.17 12.46 -14.75
N GLY A 173 -1.20 11.11 -14.78
CA GLY A 173 -0.24 10.27 -15.49
C GLY A 173 -0.69 9.94 -16.91
N GLY A 174 0.30 9.77 -17.80
CA GLY A 174 0.10 9.29 -19.16
C GLY A 174 -0.80 10.18 -20.02
N SER A 175 -1.40 9.57 -21.04
CA SER A 175 -2.35 10.22 -21.96
C SER A 175 -3.71 9.54 -21.87
N PRO A 176 -4.83 10.29 -21.96
CA PRO A 176 -6.16 9.72 -22.13
C PRO A 176 -6.48 9.33 -23.58
N ASP A 177 -5.58 9.61 -24.53
CA ASP A 177 -5.76 9.31 -25.96
C ASP A 177 -5.30 7.87 -26.28
N PRO A 178 -6.18 6.97 -26.76
CA PRO A 178 -5.82 5.58 -27.10
C PRO A 178 -4.67 5.44 -28.10
N THR A 179 -4.47 6.42 -29.00
CA THR A 179 -3.40 6.36 -30.00
C THR A 179 -2.03 6.74 -29.45
N SER A 180 -1.96 7.24 -28.21
CA SER A 180 -0.70 7.57 -27.56
C SER A 180 0.05 6.31 -27.11
N GLU A 181 1.38 6.30 -27.29
CA GLU A 181 2.25 5.27 -26.70
C GLU A 181 2.16 5.25 -25.16
N TYR A 182 1.84 6.40 -24.55
CA TYR A 182 1.60 6.55 -23.11
C TYR A 182 0.11 6.45 -22.70
N TYR A 183 -0.74 5.83 -23.52
CA TYR A 183 -2.16 5.71 -23.20
C TYR A 183 -2.35 4.97 -21.87
N ARG A 184 -3.00 5.63 -20.91
CA ARG A 184 -3.12 5.15 -19.52
C ARG A 184 -4.24 4.14 -19.28
N GLY A 185 -4.97 3.79 -20.33
CA GLY A 185 -6.17 2.97 -20.26
C GLY A 185 -7.45 3.76 -19.96
N PRO A 186 -8.61 3.09 -20.01
CA PRO A 186 -9.91 3.72 -19.78
C PRO A 186 -10.19 4.07 -18.30
N TYR A 187 -9.57 3.37 -17.35
CA TYR A 187 -9.65 3.58 -15.91
C TYR A 187 -8.42 2.91 -15.24
N PRO A 188 -8.03 3.27 -14.00
CA PRO A 188 -6.91 2.63 -13.35
C PRO A 188 -7.17 1.14 -13.09
N PHE A 189 -6.14 0.31 -13.24
CA PHE A 189 -6.22 -1.15 -13.17
C PHE A 189 -7.22 -1.75 -14.16
N SER A 190 -7.33 -1.17 -15.35
CA SER A 190 -8.13 -1.74 -16.44
C SER A 190 -7.50 -2.98 -17.07
N GLU A 191 -6.20 -3.18 -16.86
CA GLU A 191 -5.42 -4.27 -17.44
C GLU A 191 -5.16 -5.38 -16.42
N ASN A 192 -5.32 -6.64 -16.82
CA ASN A 192 -5.06 -7.80 -15.97
C ASN A 192 -3.62 -7.82 -15.45
N GLU A 193 -2.66 -7.41 -16.29
CA GLU A 193 -1.24 -7.34 -15.95
C GLU A 193 -0.98 -6.44 -14.73
N THR A 194 -1.61 -5.26 -14.68
CA THR A 194 -1.46 -4.36 -13.52
C THR A 194 -2.23 -4.84 -12.29
N ASN A 195 -3.35 -5.55 -12.50
CA ASN A 195 -4.08 -6.19 -11.40
C ASN A 195 -3.22 -7.28 -10.73
N ILE A 196 -2.38 -8.01 -11.47
CA ILE A 196 -1.46 -9.00 -10.90
C ILE A 196 -0.48 -8.35 -9.92
N ILE A 197 0.16 -7.23 -10.30
CA ILE A 197 1.07 -6.51 -9.40
C ILE A 197 0.31 -5.99 -8.17
N LYS A 198 -0.90 -5.46 -8.38
CA LYS A 198 -1.75 -4.96 -7.29
C LYS A 198 -2.05 -6.06 -6.27
N ASP A 199 -2.58 -7.19 -6.74
CA ASP A 199 -3.02 -8.29 -5.88
C ASP A 199 -1.82 -8.92 -5.16
N LEU A 200 -0.71 -9.15 -5.87
CA LEU A 200 0.50 -9.71 -5.29
C LEU A 200 1.10 -8.80 -4.21
N ALA A 201 1.13 -7.48 -4.43
CA ALA A 201 1.64 -6.52 -3.46
C ALA A 201 0.76 -6.40 -2.21
N GLN A 202 -0.56 -6.45 -2.39
CA GLN A 202 -1.51 -6.42 -1.28
C GLN A 202 -1.50 -7.72 -0.47
N GLU A 203 -1.29 -8.87 -1.10
CA GLU A 203 -1.18 -10.15 -0.42
C GLU A 203 0.15 -10.30 0.32
N ASN A 204 1.26 -9.88 -0.31
CA ASN A 204 2.60 -10.20 0.19
C ASN A 204 3.26 -9.10 1.02
N HIS A 205 2.71 -7.89 1.00
CA HIS A 205 3.23 -6.72 1.73
C HIS A 205 4.74 -6.51 1.50
N PHE A 206 5.12 -6.40 0.22
CA PHE A 206 6.53 -6.27 -0.18
C PHE A 206 7.24 -5.12 0.55
N VAL A 207 8.42 -5.43 1.10
CA VAL A 207 9.29 -4.42 1.73
C VAL A 207 9.95 -3.56 0.65
N PHE A 208 10.46 -4.22 -0.39
CA PHE A 208 11.12 -3.59 -1.52
C PHE A 208 10.60 -4.14 -2.84
N ASP A 209 10.72 -3.32 -3.88
CA ASP A 209 10.46 -3.71 -5.26
C ASP A 209 11.56 -3.15 -6.18
N ILE A 210 11.94 -3.92 -7.21
CA ILE A 210 12.61 -3.39 -8.40
C ILE A 210 11.81 -3.79 -9.64
N CYS A 211 11.34 -2.79 -10.36
CA CYS A 211 10.88 -2.93 -11.73
C CYS A 211 12.02 -2.57 -12.70
N TYR A 212 12.52 -3.56 -13.44
CA TYR A 212 13.54 -3.33 -14.46
C TYR A 212 12.91 -2.85 -15.76
N HIS A 213 13.45 -1.75 -16.27
CA HIS A 213 13.04 -1.02 -17.46
C HIS A 213 14.26 -0.77 -18.36
N ASN A 214 14.01 -0.34 -19.59
CA ASN A 214 15.05 0.10 -20.52
C ASN A 214 14.71 1.43 -21.16
N VAL A 215 15.74 2.27 -21.30
CA VAL A 215 15.52 3.57 -21.93
C VAL A 215 15.40 3.38 -23.44
N ARG A 216 14.23 3.72 -23.98
CA ARG A 216 14.06 3.94 -25.43
C ARG A 216 14.57 5.33 -25.83
N THR A 217 14.23 6.35 -25.03
CA THR A 217 14.64 7.74 -25.24
C THR A 217 15.06 8.39 -23.92
N GLY A 218 16.23 9.03 -23.87
CA GLY A 218 16.72 9.71 -22.68
C GLY A 218 17.98 9.09 -22.09
N GLN A 219 18.06 9.07 -20.75
CA GLN A 219 19.22 8.56 -20.02
C GLN A 219 18.89 7.18 -19.42
N GLY A 220 19.73 6.20 -19.70
CA GLY A 220 19.73 4.90 -19.03
C GLY A 220 20.78 4.85 -17.93
N GLU A 221 20.97 3.69 -17.31
CA GLU A 221 21.86 3.48 -16.16
C GLU A 221 21.46 4.31 -14.93
N LEU A 222 20.15 4.37 -14.70
CA LEU A 222 19.53 5.15 -13.63
C LEU A 222 18.72 4.28 -12.69
N VAL A 223 18.69 4.67 -11.42
CA VAL A 223 17.81 4.12 -10.40
C VAL A 223 16.81 5.19 -9.99
N TYR A 224 15.60 5.10 -10.53
CA TYR A 224 14.49 5.97 -10.16
C TYR A 224 13.86 5.56 -8.83
N TYR A 225 13.63 6.53 -7.96
CA TYR A 225 12.94 6.34 -6.70
C TYR A 225 11.74 7.28 -6.53
N PRO A 226 10.71 6.88 -5.77
CA PRO A 226 9.56 7.73 -5.48
C PRO A 226 9.90 8.81 -4.46
N TRP A 227 9.32 9.99 -4.54
CA TRP A 227 9.03 10.75 -5.75
C TRP A 227 9.29 12.21 -5.41
N ARG A 228 9.19 13.08 -6.41
CA ARG A 228 9.06 14.52 -6.23
C ARG A 228 7.70 14.99 -6.75
N TRP A 229 7.05 15.87 -6.00
CA TRP A 229 5.84 16.58 -6.38
C TRP A 229 6.04 18.09 -6.17
N GLY A 230 6.18 18.84 -7.26
CA GLY A 230 6.53 20.26 -7.17
C GLY A 230 7.89 20.43 -6.48
N THR A 231 7.92 21.11 -5.34
CA THR A 231 9.14 21.30 -4.52
C THR A 231 9.31 20.28 -3.41
N GLN A 232 8.34 19.37 -3.20
CA GLN A 232 8.33 18.44 -2.09
C GLN A 232 8.73 17.03 -2.53
N PHE A 233 9.47 16.33 -1.68
CA PHE A 233 9.75 14.91 -1.83
C PHE A 233 8.78 14.08 -1.00
N ALA A 234 8.65 12.80 -1.33
CA ALA A 234 7.99 11.81 -0.49
C ALA A 234 8.47 11.90 0.98
N ILE A 235 7.57 11.65 1.93
CA ILE A 235 7.88 11.80 3.36
C ILE A 235 9.04 10.89 3.81
N ASP A 236 9.16 9.69 3.25
CA ASP A 236 10.24 8.74 3.53
C ASP A 236 11.51 8.97 2.68
N HIS A 237 11.60 10.10 1.98
CA HIS A 237 12.72 10.42 1.06
C HIS A 237 14.13 10.22 1.66
N PRO A 238 14.43 10.61 2.92
CA PRO A 238 15.76 10.36 3.51
C PRO A 238 16.15 8.88 3.60
N PHE A 239 15.18 7.97 3.63
CA PHE A 239 15.39 6.53 3.67
C PHE A 239 15.48 5.96 2.25
N ILE A 240 14.47 6.27 1.44
CA ILE A 240 14.34 5.79 0.06
C ILE A 240 15.54 6.20 -0.78
N LYS A 241 15.94 7.49 -0.73
CA LYS A 241 17.06 8.02 -1.50
C LYS A 241 18.38 7.37 -1.10
N ARG A 242 18.64 7.19 0.20
CA ARG A 242 19.90 6.59 0.68
C ARG A 242 20.06 5.14 0.18
N ILE A 243 18.96 4.39 0.18
CA ILE A 243 18.93 3.03 -0.38
C ILE A 243 19.14 3.11 -1.90
N ALA A 244 18.48 4.03 -2.60
CA ALA A 244 18.67 4.23 -4.04
C ALA A 244 20.12 4.59 -4.41
N ASP A 245 20.77 5.49 -3.67
CA ASP A 245 22.17 5.86 -3.87
C ASP A 245 23.10 4.67 -3.70
N THR A 246 22.87 3.86 -2.67
CA THR A 246 23.68 2.67 -2.41
C THR A 246 23.43 1.61 -3.48
N LEU A 247 22.17 1.36 -3.84
CA LEU A 247 21.76 0.48 -4.93
C LEU A 247 22.45 0.86 -6.24
N ALA A 248 22.37 2.13 -6.63
CA ALA A 248 22.98 2.65 -7.85
C ALA A 248 24.52 2.51 -7.83
N SER A 249 25.17 2.76 -6.68
CA SER A 249 26.62 2.60 -6.53
C SER A 249 27.12 1.16 -6.63
N ARG A 250 26.23 0.16 -6.58
CA ARG A 250 26.58 -1.26 -6.71
C ARG A 250 26.57 -1.73 -8.16
N ILE A 251 25.93 -0.99 -9.06
CA ILE A 251 25.75 -1.38 -10.45
C ILE A 251 26.76 -0.61 -11.30
N ILE A 252 27.74 -1.33 -11.86
CA ILE A 252 28.76 -0.74 -12.74
C ILE A 252 28.10 -0.34 -14.06
N ASN A 253 28.46 0.80 -14.63
CA ASN A 253 27.93 1.28 -15.91
C ASN A 253 28.51 0.51 -17.12
N ASP A 254 27.89 0.63 -18.29
CA ASP A 254 28.26 -0.12 -19.51
C ASP A 254 29.67 0.24 -19.99
N ALA A 255 30.14 1.45 -19.66
CA ALA A 255 31.49 1.92 -19.97
C ALA A 255 32.56 1.37 -19.01
N GLY A 256 32.18 0.76 -17.88
CA GLY A 256 33.08 0.24 -16.86
C GLY A 256 33.87 1.30 -16.08
N ASN A 257 33.55 2.59 -16.25
CA ASN A 257 34.30 3.71 -15.66
C ASN A 257 33.55 4.43 -14.53
N GLY A 258 32.40 3.90 -14.13
CA GLY A 258 31.56 4.45 -13.08
C GLY A 258 30.42 3.51 -12.72
N THR A 259 29.47 4.03 -11.95
CA THR A 259 28.27 3.29 -11.53
C THR A 259 27.01 4.01 -11.96
N TYR A 260 25.87 3.39 -11.74
CA TYR A 260 24.59 4.02 -11.99
C TYR A 260 24.39 5.22 -11.06
N VAL A 261 23.41 6.06 -11.39
CA VAL A 261 23.04 7.24 -10.59
C VAL A 261 21.58 7.11 -10.15
N SER A 262 21.29 7.47 -8.90
CA SER A 262 19.92 7.54 -8.42
C SER A 262 19.28 8.89 -8.74
N ILE A 263 18.01 8.88 -9.12
CA ILE A 263 17.24 10.10 -9.40
C ILE A 263 15.78 9.92 -8.95
N TYR A 264 15.12 11.01 -8.58
CA TYR A 264 13.69 10.94 -8.24
C TYR A 264 12.85 10.80 -9.52
N GLY A 265 11.75 10.06 -9.45
CA GLY A 265 10.66 10.17 -10.42
C GLY A 265 9.58 11.16 -9.94
N TYR A 266 8.61 11.46 -10.81
CA TYR A 266 7.54 12.40 -10.49
C TYR A 266 6.30 11.70 -9.93
N ALA A 267 5.61 12.34 -8.98
CA ALA A 267 4.42 11.78 -8.35
C ALA A 267 3.23 11.60 -9.31
N THR A 268 3.23 12.32 -10.43
CA THR A 268 2.13 12.42 -11.40
C THR A 268 2.28 11.45 -12.57
N GLU A 269 2.96 10.31 -12.37
CA GLU A 269 3.28 9.38 -13.46
C GLU A 269 2.25 8.25 -13.64
N GLY A 270 1.42 7.94 -12.62
CA GLY A 270 0.47 6.82 -12.70
C GLY A 270 1.12 5.44 -12.84
N ASN A 271 2.34 5.28 -12.31
CA ASN A 271 3.19 4.10 -12.51
C ASN A 271 3.25 3.15 -11.30
N ALA A 272 3.78 1.95 -11.52
CA ALA A 272 3.88 0.91 -10.51
C ALA A 272 4.67 1.38 -9.28
N ARG A 273 5.81 2.03 -9.50
CA ARG A 273 6.72 2.52 -8.45
C ARG A 273 6.01 3.47 -7.48
N ASN A 274 5.27 4.45 -7.99
CA ASN A 274 4.54 5.39 -7.15
C ASN A 274 3.38 4.71 -6.44
N TRP A 275 2.66 3.81 -7.11
CA TRP A 275 1.56 3.08 -6.50
C TRP A 275 2.03 2.18 -5.35
N LEU A 276 3.05 1.35 -5.58
CA LEU A 276 3.65 0.46 -4.59
C LEU A 276 4.10 1.24 -3.33
N TYR A 277 4.75 2.40 -3.51
CA TYR A 277 5.11 3.22 -2.36
C TYR A 277 3.90 3.94 -1.74
N GLY A 278 3.05 4.60 -2.52
CA GLY A 278 1.97 5.42 -2.00
C GLY A 278 0.88 4.61 -1.30
N VAL A 279 0.53 3.45 -1.86
CA VAL A 279 -0.56 2.58 -1.40
C VAL A 279 -0.03 1.46 -0.50
N CYS A 280 0.94 0.67 -0.95
CA CYS A 280 1.44 -0.49 -0.19
C CYS A 280 2.52 -0.13 0.85
N GLY A 281 3.17 1.03 0.71
CA GLY A 281 4.31 1.40 1.55
C GLY A 281 5.61 0.69 1.20
N THR A 282 5.63 -0.02 0.07
CA THR A 282 6.80 -0.69 -0.48
C THR A 282 7.81 0.36 -0.96
N PHE A 283 9.07 0.22 -0.59
CA PHE A 283 10.12 1.07 -1.14
C PHE A 283 10.49 0.52 -2.52
N ALA A 284 9.79 1.02 -3.54
CA ALA A 284 9.90 0.56 -4.93
C ALA A 284 10.91 1.37 -5.73
N TYR A 285 11.61 0.72 -6.65
CA TYR A 285 12.61 1.33 -7.53
C TYR A 285 12.36 0.93 -8.98
N THR A 286 12.64 1.86 -9.89
CA THR A 286 12.68 1.57 -11.33
C THR A 286 14.12 1.67 -11.79
N ILE A 287 14.66 0.63 -12.41
CA ILE A 287 16.03 0.64 -12.93
C ILE A 287 16.01 0.65 -14.46
N GLU A 288 16.61 1.67 -15.06
CA GLU A 288 16.87 1.73 -16.49
C GLU A 288 18.20 1.00 -16.79
N VAL A 289 18.15 -0.28 -17.18
CA VAL A 289 19.31 -1.19 -17.14
C VAL A 289 20.36 -1.01 -18.24
N SER A 290 20.11 -0.20 -19.26
CA SER A 290 21.13 0.15 -20.26
C SER A 290 20.76 1.47 -20.92
N ARG A 291 21.75 2.08 -21.59
CA ARG A 291 21.55 3.25 -22.46
C ARG A 291 21.02 2.89 -23.86
N SER A 292 20.87 1.59 -24.14
CA SER A 292 20.29 1.07 -25.38
C SER A 292 19.06 0.25 -25.07
N CYS A 293 18.02 0.38 -25.90
CA CYS A 293 16.84 -0.47 -25.84
C CYS A 293 17.18 -1.91 -26.27
N TYR A 294 18.06 -2.07 -27.27
CA TYR A 294 18.54 -3.36 -27.78
C TYR A 294 20.07 -3.41 -27.85
N PRO A 295 20.78 -3.60 -26.74
CA PRO A 295 22.18 -3.97 -26.83
C PRO A 295 22.34 -5.30 -27.60
N PRO A 296 23.42 -5.47 -28.36
CA PRO A 296 23.67 -6.72 -29.07
C PRO A 296 23.84 -7.88 -28.07
N GLY A 297 23.47 -9.11 -28.49
CA GLY A 297 23.36 -10.28 -27.62
C GLY A 297 24.60 -10.56 -26.78
N TYR A 298 25.79 -10.39 -27.36
CA TYR A 298 27.06 -10.60 -26.65
C TYR A 298 27.29 -9.66 -25.44
N LYS A 299 26.49 -8.59 -25.29
CA LYS A 299 26.53 -7.70 -24.11
C LYS A 299 25.50 -8.05 -23.04
N VAL A 300 24.44 -8.77 -23.38
CA VAL A 300 23.27 -9.03 -22.50
C VAL A 300 23.72 -9.64 -21.16
N ASP A 301 24.54 -10.69 -21.19
CA ASP A 301 25.02 -11.37 -19.98
C ASP A 301 25.82 -10.43 -19.08
N SER A 302 26.70 -9.61 -19.67
CA SER A 302 27.52 -8.65 -18.93
C SER A 302 26.69 -7.54 -18.28
N ILE A 303 25.55 -7.16 -18.89
CA ILE A 303 24.60 -6.20 -18.33
C ILE A 303 23.84 -6.85 -17.17
N CYS A 304 23.33 -8.07 -17.37
CA CYS A 304 22.61 -8.81 -16.33
C CYS A 304 23.49 -9.03 -15.09
N MET A 305 24.72 -9.52 -15.29
CA MET A 305 25.68 -9.76 -14.21
C MET A 305 26.00 -8.49 -13.41
N ARG A 306 26.09 -7.32 -14.04
CA ARG A 306 26.36 -6.04 -13.34
C ARG A 306 25.19 -5.55 -12.50
N ASN A 307 23.97 -5.99 -12.79
CA ASN A 307 22.78 -5.62 -12.01
C ASN A 307 22.61 -6.49 -10.74
N LEU A 308 23.15 -7.71 -10.71
CA LEU A 308 23.03 -8.62 -9.56
C LEU A 308 23.50 -8.02 -8.23
N PRO A 309 24.66 -7.32 -8.13
CA PRO A 309 25.08 -6.70 -6.88
C PRO A 309 24.08 -5.68 -6.33
N GLY A 310 23.32 -5.01 -7.22
CA GLY A 310 22.24 -4.12 -6.85
C GLY A 310 21.06 -4.88 -6.25
N ALA A 311 20.58 -5.93 -6.93
CA ALA A 311 19.52 -6.81 -6.43
C ALA A 311 19.89 -7.41 -5.05
N TYR A 312 21.12 -7.93 -4.92
CA TYR A 312 21.65 -8.51 -3.67
C TYR A 312 21.72 -7.53 -2.53
N TYR A 313 22.12 -6.28 -2.82
CA TYR A 313 22.07 -5.24 -1.82
C TYR A 313 20.64 -5.04 -1.30
N LEU A 314 19.63 -5.02 -2.18
CA LEU A 314 18.25 -4.79 -1.77
C LEU A 314 17.68 -5.99 -0.99
N ILE A 315 17.99 -7.23 -1.40
CA ILE A 315 17.63 -8.45 -0.66
C ILE A 315 18.25 -8.42 0.74
N GLY A 316 19.54 -8.13 0.86
CA GLY A 316 20.20 -7.99 2.15
C GLY A 316 19.66 -6.83 2.98
N ARG A 317 19.27 -5.71 2.35
CA ARG A 317 18.75 -4.52 3.03
C ARG A 317 17.46 -4.80 3.80
N THR A 318 16.71 -5.82 3.44
CA THR A 318 15.48 -6.28 4.11
C THR A 318 15.71 -6.65 5.57
N PHE A 319 16.91 -7.13 5.88
CA PHE A 319 17.35 -7.49 7.23
C PHE A 319 18.12 -6.36 7.92
N GLY A 320 18.23 -5.19 7.29
CA GLY A 320 18.97 -4.05 7.81
C GLY A 320 18.17 -3.20 8.81
N SER A 321 18.70 -2.00 9.07
CA SER A 321 18.10 -1.00 9.95
C SER A 321 16.62 -0.77 9.67
N SER A 322 15.81 -1.04 10.68
CA SER A 322 14.35 -0.94 10.64
C SER A 322 13.78 -1.03 12.05
N ILE A 323 12.49 -0.78 12.20
CA ILE A 323 11.71 -1.21 13.37
C ILE A 323 10.69 -2.23 12.88
N THR A 324 10.61 -3.38 13.54
CA THR A 324 9.70 -4.46 13.19
C THR A 324 9.18 -5.14 14.44
N GLY A 325 8.00 -5.74 14.38
CA GLY A 325 7.43 -6.48 15.50
C GLY A 325 6.05 -7.00 15.19
N ILE A 326 5.49 -7.73 16.14
CA ILE A 326 4.13 -8.28 16.07
C ILE A 326 3.21 -7.43 16.95
N ILE A 327 2.07 -7.05 16.41
CA ILE A 327 0.98 -6.35 17.13
C ILE A 327 -0.12 -7.36 17.43
N THR A 328 -0.45 -7.51 18.70
CA THR A 328 -1.45 -8.48 19.18
C THR A 328 -2.44 -7.85 20.13
N ASP A 329 -3.60 -8.47 20.25
CA ASP A 329 -4.56 -8.19 21.31
C ASP A 329 -3.98 -8.59 22.67
N SER A 330 -4.06 -7.70 23.66
CA SER A 330 -3.45 -7.94 24.96
C SER A 330 -4.07 -9.11 25.74
N ILE A 331 -5.30 -9.51 25.40
CA ILE A 331 -6.05 -10.59 26.07
C ILE A 331 -6.00 -11.85 25.22
N THR A 332 -6.40 -11.79 23.95
CA THR A 332 -6.52 -12.99 23.11
C THR A 332 -5.19 -13.42 22.49
N ASN A 333 -4.16 -12.57 22.54
CA ASN A 333 -2.89 -12.72 21.82
C ASN A 333 -3.05 -12.88 20.31
N GLN A 334 -4.23 -12.59 19.75
CA GLN A 334 -4.46 -12.70 18.32
C GLN A 334 -3.80 -11.52 17.59
N PRO A 335 -3.23 -11.74 16.39
CA PRO A 335 -2.75 -10.70 15.49
C PRO A 335 -3.76 -9.58 15.28
N LEU A 336 -3.27 -8.34 15.18
CA LEU A 336 -4.11 -7.17 14.90
C LEU A 336 -3.60 -6.40 13.69
N VAL A 337 -4.49 -6.17 12.72
CA VAL A 337 -4.31 -5.14 11.68
C VAL A 337 -4.44 -3.76 12.33
N THR A 338 -3.33 -3.02 12.37
CA THR A 338 -3.15 -1.79 13.15
C THR A 338 -2.31 -0.82 12.34
N GLU A 339 -2.68 0.46 12.35
CA GLU A 339 -1.87 1.50 11.72
C GLU A 339 -0.62 1.78 12.56
N VAL A 340 0.54 1.81 11.90
CA VAL A 340 1.84 2.08 12.48
C VAL A 340 2.39 3.39 11.93
N ARG A 341 2.36 4.44 12.75
CA ARG A 341 2.88 5.77 12.41
C ARG A 341 4.25 5.98 13.03
N ILE A 342 5.15 6.57 12.25
CA ILE A 342 6.42 7.09 12.75
C ILE A 342 6.26 8.60 12.86
N ILE A 343 6.45 9.14 14.05
CA ILE A 343 6.32 10.58 14.28
C ILE A 343 7.37 11.33 13.46
N GLY A 344 6.92 12.31 12.67
CA GLY A 344 7.76 13.07 11.72
C GLY A 344 7.87 12.43 10.34
N TYR A 345 7.43 11.18 10.17
CA TYR A 345 7.41 10.45 8.90
C TYR A 345 6.01 9.86 8.64
N TYR A 346 5.02 10.75 8.67
CA TYR A 346 3.61 10.44 8.42
C TYR A 346 3.02 11.50 7.49
N ASP A 347 2.30 11.02 6.48
CA ASP A 347 1.57 11.84 5.52
C ASP A 347 0.16 11.28 5.38
N SER A 348 -0.85 12.09 5.70
CA SER A 348 -2.25 11.68 5.65
C SER A 348 -2.80 11.53 4.22
N THR A 349 -2.04 11.96 3.21
CA THR A 349 -2.39 11.76 1.80
C THR A 349 -2.00 10.36 1.29
N LEU A 350 -1.13 9.66 2.02
CA LEU A 350 -0.75 8.28 1.71
C LEU A 350 -1.67 7.28 2.41
N THR A 351 -1.73 6.07 1.86
CA THR A 351 -2.46 4.99 2.52
C THR A 351 -1.78 4.65 3.86
N PRO A 352 -2.53 4.52 4.96
CA PRO A 352 -1.99 4.15 6.27
C PRO A 352 -1.11 2.89 6.20
N ARG A 353 0.02 2.91 6.89
CA ARG A 353 0.92 1.74 6.96
C ARG A 353 0.40 0.78 8.01
N MET A 354 -0.18 -0.33 7.57
CA MET A 354 -0.84 -1.30 8.44
C MET A 354 0.10 -2.47 8.77
N SER A 355 -0.11 -3.11 9.91
CA SER A 355 0.41 -4.46 10.16
C SER A 355 -0.37 -5.51 9.37
N ASP A 356 0.32 -6.60 9.07
CA ASP A 356 -0.18 -7.77 8.37
C ASP A 356 -1.36 -8.44 9.12
N SER A 357 -2.31 -8.97 8.37
CA SER A 357 -3.53 -9.55 8.93
C SER A 357 -3.37 -10.97 9.48
N LEU A 358 -2.42 -11.74 8.95
CA LEU A 358 -2.18 -13.14 9.32
C LEU A 358 -1.28 -13.23 10.55
N PHE A 359 -0.22 -12.42 10.57
CA PHE A 359 0.84 -12.48 11.57
C PHE A 359 0.83 -11.29 12.51
N GLY A 360 0.14 -10.19 12.18
CA GLY A 360 0.17 -8.96 13.00
C GLY A 360 1.50 -8.23 12.88
N ARG A 361 2.36 -8.68 11.96
CA ARG A 361 3.71 -8.17 11.74
C ARG A 361 3.65 -6.79 11.08
N TYR A 362 4.46 -5.86 11.55
CA TYR A 362 4.76 -4.62 10.83
C TYR A 362 6.26 -4.51 10.57
N ARG A 363 6.63 -3.86 9.46
CA ARG A 363 8.03 -3.59 9.09
C ARG A 363 8.16 -2.14 8.67
N ARG A 364 9.02 -1.37 9.34
CA ARG A 364 9.29 0.03 9.02
C ARG A 364 10.77 0.23 8.74
N ILE A 365 11.10 0.43 7.46
CA ILE A 365 12.47 0.66 7.00
C ILE A 365 12.93 2.06 7.40
N LEU A 366 14.06 2.13 8.11
CA LEU A 366 14.57 3.38 8.69
C LEU A 366 16.09 3.44 8.60
N ASN A 367 16.64 4.65 8.69
CA ASN A 367 18.06 4.85 8.94
C ASN A 367 18.35 4.68 10.44
N PRO A 368 19.60 4.38 10.83
CA PRO A 368 20.01 4.44 12.23
C PRO A 368 19.69 5.79 12.86
N GLY A 369 19.14 5.77 14.07
CA GLY A 369 18.66 6.97 14.74
C GLY A 369 17.63 6.67 15.82
N THR A 370 17.05 7.71 16.40
CA THR A 370 16.04 7.60 17.45
C THR A 370 14.69 8.06 16.94
N TYR A 371 13.66 7.24 17.13
CA TYR A 371 12.32 7.46 16.60
C TYR A 371 11.25 7.33 17.69
N SER A 372 10.07 7.86 17.41
CA SER A 372 8.86 7.65 18.20
C SER A 372 7.75 7.13 17.30
N LEU A 373 7.02 6.12 17.77
CA LEU A 373 5.97 5.44 17.00
C LEU A 373 4.61 5.55 17.71
N GLN A 374 3.55 5.55 16.91
CA GLN A 374 2.17 5.39 17.37
C GLN A 374 1.50 4.21 16.67
N PHE A 375 0.78 3.41 17.46
CA PHE A 375 0.01 2.26 17.00
C PHE A 375 -1.47 2.54 17.23
N ILE A 376 -2.23 2.59 16.14
CA ILE A 376 -3.61 3.09 16.15
C ILE A 376 -4.53 2.04 15.54
N LYS A 377 -5.56 1.66 16.30
CA LYS A 377 -6.63 0.77 15.84
C LYS A 377 -7.95 1.19 16.49
N GLN A 378 -9.01 1.31 15.68
CA GLN A 378 -10.34 1.61 16.19
C GLN A 378 -10.78 0.54 17.20
N GLY A 379 -11.30 0.97 18.35
CA GLY A 379 -11.71 0.08 19.44
C GLY A 379 -10.58 -0.39 20.35
N TYR A 380 -9.37 0.16 20.21
CA TYR A 380 -8.22 -0.12 21.06
C TYR A 380 -7.57 1.17 21.57
N ASP A 381 -6.89 1.10 22.71
CA ASP A 381 -6.03 2.18 23.19
C ASP A 381 -4.94 2.48 22.15
N THR A 382 -4.72 3.76 21.85
CA THR A 382 -3.55 4.15 21.07
C THR A 382 -2.30 3.96 21.91
N VAL A 383 -1.34 3.18 21.40
CA VAL A 383 -0.06 2.96 22.06
C VAL A 383 0.97 3.91 21.44
N SER A 384 1.64 4.71 22.26
CA SER A 384 2.76 5.56 21.84
C SER A 384 4.05 5.08 22.50
N VAL A 385 5.09 4.87 21.70
CA VAL A 385 6.41 4.43 22.20
C VAL A 385 7.45 5.42 21.70
N ASN A 386 8.16 6.05 22.63
CA ASN A 386 9.14 7.09 22.34
C ASN A 386 10.57 6.58 22.54
N ASN A 387 11.54 7.28 21.96
CA ASN A 387 12.97 7.03 22.15
C ASN A 387 13.44 5.64 21.71
N ILE A 388 12.86 5.08 20.65
CA ILE A 388 13.25 3.80 20.08
C ILE A 388 14.53 4.00 19.27
N VAL A 389 15.60 3.30 19.63
CA VAL A 389 16.88 3.37 18.94
C VAL A 389 16.93 2.32 17.83
N VAL A 390 17.14 2.77 16.60
CA VAL A 390 17.41 1.93 15.43
C VAL A 390 18.91 1.81 15.25
N ALA A 391 19.41 0.58 15.37
CA ALA A 391 20.82 0.25 15.18
C ALA A 391 21.18 0.11 13.69
N PRO A 392 22.46 0.28 13.32
CA PRO A 392 22.93 -0.05 11.97
C PRO A 392 22.82 -1.55 11.68
N ASN A 393 22.39 -1.87 10.45
CA ASN A 393 22.44 -3.21 9.84
C ASN A 393 21.61 -4.32 10.50
N ILE A 394 20.82 -4.03 11.53
CA ILE A 394 19.91 -5.00 12.14
C ILE A 394 18.54 -4.36 12.43
N PRO A 395 17.44 -5.14 12.42
CA PRO A 395 16.13 -4.64 12.80
C PRO A 395 16.03 -4.46 14.32
N THR A 396 15.43 -3.35 14.76
CA THR A 396 15.02 -3.19 16.15
C THR A 396 13.66 -3.87 16.35
N ILE A 397 13.60 -4.89 17.21
CA ILE A 397 12.36 -5.61 17.52
C ILE A 397 11.53 -4.83 18.54
N LEU A 398 10.28 -4.52 18.19
CA LEU A 398 9.31 -3.85 19.06
C LEU A 398 7.93 -4.49 18.90
N ASN A 399 7.63 -5.47 19.76
CA ASN A 399 6.31 -6.08 19.82
C ASN A 399 5.34 -5.20 20.62
N ILE A 400 4.08 -5.17 20.20
CA ILE A 400 3.03 -4.36 20.82
C ILE A 400 1.85 -5.24 21.21
N ARG A 401 1.35 -5.02 22.43
CA ARG A 401 0.08 -5.59 22.89
C ARG A 401 -0.92 -4.46 23.10
N MET A 402 -2.02 -4.48 22.36
CA MET A 402 -3.04 -3.44 22.42
C MET A 402 -4.21 -3.89 23.27
N ARG A 403 -4.62 -3.04 24.21
CA ARG A 403 -5.81 -3.25 25.04
C ARG A 403 -7.05 -2.79 24.28
N ARG A 404 -8.07 -3.63 24.20
CA ARG A 404 -9.40 -3.23 23.70
C ARG A 404 -9.99 -2.18 24.63
N LEU A 405 -10.57 -1.15 24.05
CA LEU A 405 -11.44 -0.24 24.77
C LEU A 405 -12.71 -1.00 25.14
N GLY A 406 -13.10 -0.95 26.41
CA GLY A 406 -14.41 -1.43 26.83
C GLY A 406 -15.55 -0.71 26.08
N VAL A 407 -16.75 -1.28 26.08
CA VAL A 407 -17.95 -0.65 25.46
C VAL A 407 -18.22 0.77 26.00
N GLU A 408 -17.70 1.10 27.19
CA GLU A 408 -17.76 2.44 27.79
C GLU A 408 -16.52 3.33 27.52
N GLU A 409 -15.41 2.80 26.97
CA GLU A 409 -14.15 3.52 26.76
C GLU A 409 -13.96 4.03 25.30
N LEU A 410 -14.96 3.85 24.42
CA LEU A 410 -14.97 4.43 23.07
C LEU A 410 -15.11 5.96 23.15
N ASN A 411 -13.98 6.66 23.23
CA ASN A 411 -13.93 8.12 23.24
C ASN A 411 -13.25 8.65 21.97
N PRO A 412 -13.97 8.86 20.85
CA PRO A 412 -13.46 9.63 19.73
C PRO A 412 -13.60 11.12 20.05
N LYS A 413 -12.46 11.81 20.06
CA LYS A 413 -12.29 13.26 20.17
C LYS A 413 -13.37 14.05 19.43
N PHE A 414 -14.33 14.61 20.17
CA PHE A 414 -15.05 15.83 19.81
C PHE A 414 -15.38 16.59 21.11
N GLU A 415 -14.63 17.66 21.39
CA GLU A 415 -14.86 18.50 22.57
C GLU A 415 -16.06 19.42 22.33
N ILE A 416 -17.16 19.20 23.07
CA ILE A 416 -18.05 20.29 23.49
C ILE A 416 -17.48 20.79 24.82
N ARG A 417 -16.82 21.96 24.80
CA ARG A 417 -16.29 22.57 26.01
C ARG A 417 -17.43 23.21 26.80
N ASN A 418 -17.79 22.59 27.93
CA ASN A 418 -18.53 23.16 29.06
C ASN A 418 -20.07 23.16 29.08
N PRO A 419 -20.76 22.03 28.85
CA PRO A 419 -22.13 21.88 29.33
C PRO A 419 -22.18 21.73 30.86
N ASN A 420 -22.98 22.57 31.51
CA ASN A 420 -23.17 22.57 32.96
C ASN A 420 -24.45 21.82 33.31
N LEU A 421 -24.34 20.81 34.17
CA LEU A 421 -25.46 20.14 34.82
C LEU A 421 -25.31 20.41 36.32
N LEU A 422 -26.34 21.01 36.92
CA LEU A 422 -26.42 21.25 38.34
C LEU A 422 -27.68 20.59 38.87
N VAL A 423 -27.49 19.66 39.79
CA VAL A 423 -28.57 19.03 40.55
C VAL A 423 -28.51 19.62 41.95
N SER A 424 -29.47 20.47 42.29
CA SER A 424 -29.59 20.96 43.67
C SER A 424 -30.35 19.93 44.50
N PRO A 425 -29.71 19.20 45.43
CA PRO A 425 -30.45 18.34 46.34
C PRO A 425 -31.42 19.21 47.13
N ASN A 426 -32.69 18.86 47.13
CA ASN A 426 -33.66 19.50 47.99
C ASN A 426 -33.94 18.57 49.18
N PRO A 427 -33.34 18.80 50.35
CA PRO A 427 -33.49 17.89 51.49
C PRO A 427 -34.89 17.91 52.13
N PHE A 428 -35.81 18.79 51.70
CA PHE A 428 -37.12 18.97 52.35
C PHE A 428 -38.31 19.10 51.38
N LYS A 429 -38.14 18.77 50.09
CA LYS A 429 -39.26 18.74 49.12
C LYS A 429 -39.30 17.40 48.38
N ASN A 430 -40.50 16.92 48.11
CA ASN A 430 -40.77 15.70 47.32
C ASN A 430 -40.43 15.84 45.82
N ARG A 431 -39.51 16.74 45.44
CA ARG A 431 -39.14 17.00 44.05
C ARG A 431 -37.69 17.48 43.95
N LEU A 432 -37.06 17.14 42.83
CA LEU A 432 -35.69 17.54 42.48
C LEU A 432 -35.74 18.58 41.35
N ASP A 433 -35.06 19.71 41.54
CA ASP A 433 -34.89 20.73 40.51
C ASP A 433 -33.55 20.47 39.79
N ILE A 434 -33.62 20.10 38.50
CA ILE A 434 -32.47 19.79 37.66
C ILE A 434 -32.26 20.95 36.71
N ARG A 435 -31.10 21.61 36.77
CA ARG A 435 -30.76 22.73 35.88
C ARG A 435 -29.63 22.32 34.94
N TYR A 436 -29.77 22.67 33.66
CA TYR A 436 -28.73 22.42 32.67
C TYR A 436 -28.57 23.58 31.70
N GLU A 437 -27.35 23.73 31.17
CA GLU A 437 -26.99 24.74 30.19
C GLU A 437 -26.01 24.15 29.17
N THR A 438 -26.16 24.56 27.92
CA THR A 438 -25.27 24.18 26.82
C THR A 438 -24.73 25.47 26.17
N SER A 439 -23.51 25.89 26.52
CA SER A 439 -22.91 27.13 25.99
C SER A 439 -22.58 27.01 24.49
N GLU A 440 -22.73 28.11 23.74
CA GLU A 440 -22.44 28.21 22.31
C GLU A 440 -21.05 27.66 21.93
N THR A 441 -21.01 26.67 21.06
CA THR A 441 -19.92 26.54 20.09
C THR A 441 -20.40 27.20 18.81
N GLY A 442 -19.80 28.33 18.44
CA GLY A 442 -20.17 29.08 17.25
C GLY A 442 -20.12 28.20 16.00
N TYR A 443 -21.29 27.82 15.50
CA TYR A 443 -21.65 27.71 14.09
C TYR A 443 -23.18 27.63 14.02
N LYS A 444 -23.77 28.50 13.19
CA LYS A 444 -25.18 28.39 12.77
C LYS A 444 -25.41 27.00 12.21
N THR A 445 -26.51 26.38 12.63
CA THR A 445 -27.23 25.27 11.97
C THR A 445 -26.57 24.73 10.70
N MET A 446 -25.95 23.55 10.78
CA MET A 446 -26.24 22.53 9.78
C MET A 446 -26.47 21.21 10.48
N ASN A 447 -27.71 20.76 10.33
CA ASN A 447 -28.25 19.51 10.82
C ASN A 447 -27.37 18.33 10.40
N LYS A 448 -27.44 17.23 11.15
CA LYS A 448 -26.87 15.96 10.72
C LYS A 448 -27.59 15.54 9.43
N LEU A 449 -26.89 15.53 8.30
CA LEU A 449 -27.40 14.99 7.04
C LEU A 449 -27.29 13.47 7.10
N ILE A 450 -28.43 12.81 7.28
CA ILE A 450 -28.58 11.38 7.01
C ILE A 450 -29.47 11.30 5.78
N SER A 451 -28.95 10.75 4.68
CA SER A 451 -29.70 10.56 3.43
C SER A 451 -30.44 11.81 2.92
N GLY A 452 -29.82 13.00 3.02
CA GLY A 452 -30.42 14.26 2.54
C GLY A 452 -31.49 14.87 3.46
N ILE A 453 -31.78 14.28 4.61
CA ILE A 453 -32.78 14.78 5.57
C ILE A 453 -32.08 15.39 6.79
N SER A 454 -32.52 16.59 7.14
CA SER A 454 -32.04 17.38 8.28
C SER A 454 -32.66 16.86 9.59
N VAL A 455 -31.84 16.30 10.49
CA VAL A 455 -32.29 15.83 11.81
C VAL A 455 -31.71 16.70 12.95
N PRO A 456 -32.53 17.19 13.92
CA PRO A 456 -32.04 17.97 15.06
C PRO A 456 -31.16 17.16 16.02
N ILE A 457 -30.19 17.81 16.67
CA ILE A 457 -29.38 17.21 17.74
C ILE A 457 -30.29 16.84 18.92
N SER A 458 -30.29 15.56 19.30
CA SER A 458 -31.13 15.06 20.38
C SER A 458 -30.44 15.26 21.75
N ILE A 459 -30.98 16.14 22.59
CA ILE A 459 -30.61 16.24 24.00
C ILE A 459 -31.57 15.35 24.80
N ARG A 460 -31.03 14.43 25.59
CA ARG A 460 -31.81 13.54 26.46
C ARG A 460 -31.40 13.73 27.90
N LEU A 461 -32.37 13.89 28.79
CA LEU A 461 -32.14 13.86 30.23
C LEU A 461 -32.77 12.59 30.80
N LYS A 462 -31.98 11.77 31.48
CA LYS A 462 -32.41 10.50 32.06
C LYS A 462 -32.07 10.43 33.54
N ILE A 463 -32.88 9.72 34.30
CA ILE A 463 -32.67 9.44 35.72
C ILE A 463 -32.54 7.95 35.89
N PHE A 464 -31.53 7.53 36.66
CA PHE A 464 -31.19 6.16 36.94
C PHE A 464 -31.27 5.88 38.44
N ASP A 465 -31.68 4.67 38.80
CA ASP A 465 -31.46 4.15 40.16
C ASP A 465 -30.02 3.64 40.33
N VAL A 466 -29.66 3.22 41.54
CA VAL A 466 -28.30 2.77 41.88
C VAL A 466 -27.85 1.50 41.15
N SER A 467 -28.77 0.72 40.57
CA SER A 467 -28.41 -0.44 39.75
C SER A 467 -28.19 -0.08 38.27
N GLY A 468 -28.34 1.20 37.90
CA GLY A 468 -28.16 1.68 36.54
C GLY A 468 -29.40 1.51 35.66
N ARG A 469 -30.57 1.20 36.22
CA ARG A 469 -31.82 1.12 35.47
C ARG A 469 -32.40 2.53 35.28
N VAL A 470 -32.79 2.85 34.04
CA VAL A 470 -33.49 4.11 33.73
C VAL A 470 -34.86 4.09 34.40
N VAL A 471 -35.06 5.01 35.34
CA VAL A 471 -36.35 5.19 36.02
C VAL A 471 -37.19 6.29 35.38
N LYS A 472 -36.57 7.33 34.80
CA LYS A 472 -37.29 8.40 34.10
C LYS A 472 -36.47 8.93 32.93
N SER A 473 -37.14 9.31 31.84
CA SER A 473 -36.54 10.05 30.73
C SER A 473 -37.37 11.29 30.45
N PHE A 474 -36.72 12.36 30.03
CA PHE A 474 -37.35 13.61 29.60
C PHE A 474 -36.95 13.86 28.15
N ASP A 475 -37.97 14.04 27.30
CA ASP A 475 -37.80 14.46 25.91
C ASP A 475 -37.69 15.99 25.88
N LEU A 476 -36.48 16.49 25.65
CA LEU A 476 -36.16 17.91 25.70
C LEU A 476 -36.21 18.49 24.28
N VAL A 477 -37.06 19.50 24.05
CA VAL A 477 -37.43 19.96 22.70
C VAL A 477 -36.47 21.04 22.13
N THR A 478 -35.40 21.43 22.80
CA THR A 478 -34.60 22.59 22.36
C THR A 478 -33.13 22.26 22.13
N CYS A 479 -32.67 22.40 20.88
CA CYS A 479 -31.26 22.42 20.50
C CYS A 479 -30.57 23.79 20.71
N TYR A 480 -31.30 24.75 21.28
CA TYR A 480 -30.79 26.08 21.62
C TYR A 480 -31.27 26.45 23.02
N SER A 481 -30.34 26.55 23.97
CA SER A 481 -30.62 27.30 25.19
C SER A 481 -29.38 28.09 25.61
N LEU A 482 -29.40 29.38 25.24
CA LEU A 482 -28.49 30.41 25.75
C LEU A 482 -28.74 30.75 27.23
N LEU A 483 -29.77 30.14 27.82
CA LEU A 483 -30.21 30.37 29.19
C LEU A 483 -30.25 29.01 29.92
N THR A 484 -30.02 29.02 31.23
CA THR A 484 -30.15 27.80 32.05
C THR A 484 -31.60 27.27 31.98
N THR A 485 -31.78 26.05 31.48
CA THR A 485 -33.08 25.37 31.43
C THR A 485 -33.27 24.51 32.67
N SER A 486 -34.49 24.45 33.20
CA SER A 486 -34.84 23.65 34.39
C SER A 486 -35.89 22.58 34.11
N VAL A 487 -35.63 21.37 34.59
CA VAL A 487 -36.57 20.24 34.60
C VAL A 487 -36.82 19.83 36.04
N VAL A 488 -38.08 19.61 36.39
CA VAL A 488 -38.47 19.18 37.74
C VAL A 488 -38.83 17.69 37.70
N TRP A 489 -38.22 16.91 38.58
CA TRP A 489 -38.57 15.52 38.79
C TRP A 489 -39.30 15.33 40.11
N ASP A 490 -40.51 14.76 40.06
CA ASP A 490 -41.39 14.55 41.22
C ASP A 490 -41.17 13.21 41.95
N GLY A 491 -40.04 12.54 41.66
CA GLY A 491 -39.68 11.26 42.29
C GLY A 491 -40.52 10.07 41.82
N LYS A 492 -41.11 10.15 40.61
CA LYS A 492 -41.83 9.04 39.97
C LYS A 492 -41.10 8.50 38.74
N ASP A 493 -41.35 7.24 38.42
CA ASP A 493 -40.80 6.58 37.23
C ASP A 493 -41.55 6.95 35.93
N GLY A 494 -41.12 6.38 34.80
CA GLY A 494 -41.73 6.55 33.48
C GLY A 494 -43.22 6.19 33.43
N SER A 495 -43.64 5.23 34.26
CA SER A 495 -45.03 4.77 34.39
C SER A 495 -45.85 5.55 35.43
N GLY A 496 -45.27 6.57 36.07
CA GLY A 496 -45.94 7.36 37.10
C GLY A 496 -45.94 6.70 38.49
N ARG A 497 -45.21 5.60 38.70
CA ARG A 497 -45.09 4.97 40.02
C ARG A 497 -44.08 5.72 40.87
N ARG A 498 -44.39 5.89 42.15
CA ARG A 498 -43.53 6.54 43.13
C ARG A 498 -42.30 5.67 43.41
N LEU A 499 -41.12 6.27 43.32
CA LEU A 499 -39.85 5.60 43.62
C LEU A 499 -39.47 5.77 45.11
N PRO A 500 -38.67 4.87 45.71
CA PRO A 500 -38.27 4.97 47.11
C PRO A 500 -37.29 6.14 47.36
N SER A 501 -37.20 6.61 48.61
CA SER A 501 -36.13 7.52 49.00
C SER A 501 -34.78 6.84 48.82
N GLY A 502 -33.79 7.55 48.29
CA GLY A 502 -32.49 6.96 47.97
C GLY A 502 -31.63 7.82 47.07
N VAL A 503 -30.50 7.26 46.68
CA VAL A 503 -29.57 7.87 45.72
C VAL A 503 -30.04 7.54 44.31
N TYR A 504 -30.04 8.55 43.45
CA TYR A 504 -30.32 8.43 42.03
C TYR A 504 -29.23 9.16 41.25
N PHE A 505 -29.13 8.88 39.96
CA PHE A 505 -28.17 9.54 39.08
C PHE A 505 -28.91 10.21 37.94
N VAL A 506 -28.68 11.50 37.76
CA VAL A 506 -29.27 12.30 36.68
C VAL A 506 -28.23 12.46 35.60
N ARG A 507 -28.53 12.03 34.38
CA ARG A 507 -27.63 12.12 33.23
C ARG A 507 -28.21 12.99 32.14
N LEU A 508 -27.44 13.98 31.72
CA LEU A 508 -27.67 14.73 30.49
C LEU A 508 -26.82 14.09 29.38
N GLU A 509 -27.46 13.71 28.28
CA GLU A 509 -26.84 13.07 27.11
C GLU A 509 -27.11 13.92 25.85
N THR A 510 -26.09 14.14 25.03
CA THR A 510 -26.19 14.62 23.65
C THR A 510 -25.48 13.63 22.72
N ASP A 511 -25.47 13.89 21.41
CA ASP A 511 -24.83 13.01 20.41
C ASP A 511 -23.32 12.81 20.64
N GLY A 512 -22.66 13.66 21.43
CA GLY A 512 -21.23 13.57 21.72
C GLY A 512 -20.84 13.85 23.18
N PHE A 513 -21.79 14.04 24.09
CA PHE A 513 -21.51 14.41 25.48
C PHE A 513 -22.42 13.67 26.47
N LYS A 514 -21.86 13.27 27.63
CA LYS A 514 -22.64 12.76 28.76
C LYS A 514 -22.12 13.36 30.07
N LYS A 515 -22.99 13.99 30.86
CA LYS A 515 -22.70 14.38 32.25
C LYS A 515 -23.67 13.69 33.18
N THR A 516 -23.14 13.09 34.23
CA THR A 516 -23.96 12.45 35.28
C THR A 516 -23.71 13.16 36.59
N GLU A 517 -24.77 13.57 37.27
CA GLU A 517 -24.72 14.15 38.61
C GLU A 517 -25.49 13.26 39.58
N LYS A 518 -24.97 13.16 40.81
CA LYS A 518 -25.65 12.43 41.89
C LYS A 518 -26.83 13.27 42.39
N ALA A 519 -27.98 12.61 42.52
CA ALA A 519 -29.17 13.15 43.16
C ALA A 519 -29.49 12.34 44.41
N ILE A 520 -30.05 13.00 45.41
CA ILE A 520 -30.65 12.33 46.56
C ILE A 520 -32.13 12.70 46.56
N LEU A 521 -32.99 11.69 46.47
CA LEU A 521 -34.41 11.83 46.68
C LEU A 521 -34.68 11.45 48.14
N LEU A 522 -34.92 12.44 48.97
CA LEU A 522 -35.43 12.24 50.33
C LEU A 522 -36.93 12.56 50.32
N ARG A 523 -37.69 11.84 51.13
CA ARG A 523 -39.11 12.09 51.37
C ARG A 523 -39.33 12.37 52.82
#